data_AF-K1WD30-F1
#
_entry.id   AF-K1WD30-F1
#
_cell.length_a   1.000
_cell.length_b   1.000
_cell.length_c   1.000
_cell.angle_alpha   90.00
_cell.angle_beta   90.00
_cell.angle_gamma   90.00
#
_symmetry.space_group_name_H-M   'P 1'
#
loop_
_entity.id
_entity.type
_entity.pdbx_description
1 polymer ?
#
loop_
_entity_poly.entity_id
_entity_poly.type
_entity_poly.pdbx_seq_one_letter_code
_entity_poly.pdbx_strand_id
1 'polypeptide(L)'
;MFQLISILAIFLAFSSFFSEVQGGKRKSMEPPDFSHWNEQIVIGYARVPEDQAERINKDNRLFVDETARRELGIGFDIVEYPGYGVKEGDWYCAVTANSMHLGRIDKVYIPHYNTYPGPIKYLWDQGDEVIVDYIKEKGFAQDPFTALRISYIGTDDLQMQMLIPAIVIEQDYLILRAKCFDSVDDLKTFSRFSMNWRDEMDVKGW
;
A
#
# COMPACT_ATOMS: atom_id res chain seq x y z
N MET A 1 -8.43 53.27 51.04
CA MET A 1 -8.92 52.36 52.12
C MET A 1 -10.13 51.61 51.54
N PHE A 2 -10.27 50.31 51.85
CA PHE A 2 -10.98 49.21 51.12
C PHE A 2 -10.09 48.54 50.05
N GLN A 3 -9.24 47.57 50.42
CA GLN A 3 -9.47 46.14 50.72
C GLN A 3 -9.87 45.28 49.50
N LEU A 4 -8.84 44.83 48.75
CA LEU A 4 -8.88 43.62 47.93
C LEU A 4 -8.78 42.41 48.86
N ILE A 5 -9.88 41.69 49.07
CA ILE A 5 -9.88 40.40 49.76
C ILE A 5 -10.35 39.33 48.77
N SER A 6 -9.41 38.45 48.42
CA SER A 6 -9.59 36.99 48.27
C SER A 6 -10.53 36.47 47.17
N ILE A 7 -10.00 36.38 45.94
CA ILE A 7 -10.52 35.48 44.88
C ILE A 7 -9.60 34.24 44.69
N LEU A 8 -8.45 34.19 45.38
CA LEU A 8 -7.44 33.14 45.20
C LEU A 8 -7.75 31.81 45.92
N ALA A 9 -8.83 31.72 46.69
CA ALA A 9 -9.16 30.50 47.44
C ALA A 9 -10.11 29.52 46.73
N ILE A 10 -10.75 29.91 45.62
CA ILE A 10 -11.74 29.04 44.95
C ILE A 10 -11.09 28.10 43.92
N PHE A 11 -9.90 28.43 43.40
CA PHE A 11 -9.22 27.58 42.41
C PHE A 11 -8.44 26.39 42.99
N LEU A 12 -8.24 26.30 44.31
CA LEU A 12 -7.51 25.19 44.93
C LEU A 12 -8.41 24.00 45.36
N ALA A 13 -9.73 24.13 45.27
CA ALA A 13 -10.65 23.06 45.68
C ALA A 13 -11.17 22.17 44.52
N PHE A 14 -10.82 22.48 43.27
CA PHE A 14 -11.24 21.69 42.09
C PHE A 14 -10.12 20.81 41.50
N SER A 15 -8.96 20.72 42.14
CA SER A 15 -7.87 19.82 41.70
C SER A 15 -8.01 18.38 42.23
N SER A 16 -9.03 18.07 43.04
CA SER A 16 -9.20 16.76 43.68
C SER A 16 -10.23 15.84 43.03
N PHE A 17 -10.88 16.23 41.92
CA PHE A 17 -11.88 15.40 41.22
C PHE A 17 -11.35 14.65 39.98
N PHE A 18 -10.05 14.63 39.73
CA PHE A 18 -9.44 13.85 38.63
C PHE A 18 -8.43 12.81 39.12
N SER A 19 -8.64 12.19 40.28
CA SER A 19 -7.75 11.14 40.79
C SER A 19 -8.19 9.71 40.50
N GLU A 20 -9.29 9.47 39.77
CA GLU A 20 -9.79 8.09 39.66
C GLU A 20 -10.59 7.79 38.39
N VAL A 21 -9.95 7.85 37.22
CA VAL A 21 -10.48 7.22 36.00
C VAL A 21 -9.33 6.56 35.22
N GLN A 22 -9.38 5.22 35.19
CA GLN A 22 -8.71 4.30 34.26
C GLN A 22 -7.22 3.97 34.49
N GLY A 23 -6.98 3.12 35.49
CA GLY A 23 -5.90 2.13 35.49
C GLY A 23 -6.09 1.03 34.43
N GLY A 24 -6.22 1.42 33.17
CA GLY A 24 -5.97 0.52 32.04
C GLY A 24 -4.48 0.57 31.76
N LYS A 25 -3.80 -0.59 31.77
CA LYS A 25 -2.40 -0.71 31.31
C LYS A 25 -2.28 -0.11 29.91
N ARG A 26 -1.92 1.18 29.81
CA ARG A 26 -1.41 1.74 28.57
C ARG A 26 -0.14 0.95 28.30
N LYS A 27 -0.15 0.10 27.25
CA LYS A 27 1.10 -0.36 26.65
C LYS A 27 1.95 0.90 26.51
N SER A 28 3.09 0.92 27.19
CA SER A 28 4.10 1.93 26.98
C SER A 28 4.28 2.04 25.47
N MET A 29 3.92 3.19 24.91
CA MET A 29 4.16 3.47 23.52
C MET A 29 5.67 3.61 23.41
N GLU A 30 6.33 2.49 23.07
CA GLU A 30 7.75 2.49 22.80
C GLU A 30 8.01 3.55 21.74
N PRO A 31 9.04 4.40 21.92
CA PRO A 31 9.39 5.40 20.93
C PRO A 31 9.58 4.69 19.59
N PRO A 32 9.04 5.23 18.47
CA PRO A 32 9.20 4.61 17.16
C PRO A 32 10.68 4.38 16.91
N ASP A 33 11.08 3.13 16.66
CA ASP A 33 12.45 2.82 16.28
C ASP A 33 12.69 3.41 14.89
N PHE A 34 13.45 4.51 14.85
CA PHE A 34 13.71 5.26 13.62
C PHE A 34 14.80 4.64 12.74
N SER A 35 15.43 3.53 13.15
CA SER A 35 16.55 2.92 12.43
C SER A 35 16.15 2.23 11.11
N HIS A 36 14.90 1.76 11.00
CA HIS A 36 14.42 0.97 9.85
C HIS A 36 13.68 1.79 8.77
N TRP A 37 13.58 3.11 8.91
CA TRP A 37 12.74 3.97 8.05
C TRP A 37 13.31 4.24 6.66
N ASN A 38 14.37 3.57 6.25
CA ASN A 38 14.95 3.77 4.92
C ASN A 38 15.37 2.46 4.25
N GLU A 39 14.84 1.33 4.73
CA GLU A 39 15.15 0.00 4.22
C GLU A 39 14.37 -0.29 2.94
N GLN A 40 14.98 -1.11 2.09
CA GLN A 40 14.30 -1.70 0.94
C GLN A 40 13.59 -2.96 1.41
N ILE A 41 12.27 -2.95 1.36
CA ILE A 41 11.42 -4.07 1.78
C ILE A 41 10.69 -4.65 0.57
N VAL A 42 10.48 -5.97 0.55
CA VAL A 42 9.70 -6.63 -0.49
C VAL A 42 8.24 -6.25 -0.31
N ILE A 43 7.62 -5.67 -1.34
CA ILE A 43 6.22 -5.26 -1.35
C ILE A 43 5.32 -6.21 -2.12
N GLY A 44 5.92 -7.10 -2.91
CA GLY A 44 5.20 -8.15 -3.63
C GLY A 44 6.05 -8.77 -4.73
N TYR A 45 5.38 -9.54 -5.57
CA TYR A 45 5.99 -10.40 -6.57
C TYR A 45 5.34 -10.18 -7.92
N ALA A 46 6.08 -10.39 -9.00
CA ALA A 46 5.53 -10.31 -10.34
C ALA A 46 5.92 -11.51 -11.18
N ARG A 47 5.11 -11.77 -12.20
CA ARG A 47 5.37 -12.76 -13.23
C ARG A 47 5.47 -12.03 -14.55
N VAL A 48 6.57 -12.22 -15.25
CA VAL A 48 6.86 -11.48 -16.49
C VAL A 48 7.47 -12.40 -17.55
N PRO A 49 7.34 -12.07 -18.84
CA PRO A 49 8.11 -12.72 -19.89
C PRO A 49 9.62 -12.57 -19.69
N GLU A 50 10.40 -13.50 -20.26
CA GLU A 50 11.88 -13.52 -20.17
C GLU A 50 12.52 -12.20 -20.61
N ASP A 51 12.12 -11.64 -21.75
CA ASP A 51 12.67 -10.39 -22.28
C ASP A 51 12.41 -9.20 -21.34
N GLN A 52 11.27 -9.19 -20.65
CA GLN A 52 10.96 -8.21 -19.61
C GLN A 52 11.81 -8.43 -18.36
N ALA A 53 12.01 -9.67 -17.92
CA ALA A 53 12.85 -10.00 -16.78
C ALA A 53 14.32 -9.62 -17.01
N GLU A 54 14.87 -9.90 -18.19
CA GLU A 54 16.23 -9.52 -18.57
C GLU A 54 16.42 -8.00 -18.50
N ARG A 55 15.45 -7.25 -19.03
CA ARG A 55 15.44 -5.78 -18.96
C ARG A 55 15.37 -5.28 -17.52
N ILE A 56 14.51 -5.86 -16.69
CA ILE A 56 14.41 -5.52 -15.26
C ILE A 56 15.74 -5.80 -14.56
N ASN A 57 16.33 -6.98 -14.76
CA ASN A 57 17.57 -7.39 -14.10
C ASN A 57 18.79 -6.55 -14.51
N LYS A 58 18.81 -6.06 -15.75
CA LYS A 58 19.89 -5.21 -16.26
C LYS A 58 20.03 -3.92 -15.44
N ASP A 59 18.91 -3.26 -15.15
CA ASP A 59 18.89 -1.95 -14.49
C ASP A 59 18.40 -2.03 -13.02
N ASN A 60 17.93 -3.21 -12.59
CA ASN A 60 17.18 -3.44 -11.34
C ASN A 60 15.99 -2.48 -11.17
N ARG A 61 15.30 -2.14 -12.27
CA ARG A 61 14.19 -1.18 -12.30
C ARG A 61 12.99 -1.75 -13.02
N LEU A 62 11.81 -1.42 -12.50
CA LEU A 62 10.55 -1.65 -13.21
C LEU A 62 10.42 -0.67 -14.38
N PHE A 63 9.67 -1.10 -15.39
CA PHE A 63 9.23 -0.26 -16.49
C PHE A 63 7.78 -0.60 -16.82
N VAL A 64 7.07 0.37 -17.39
CA VAL A 64 5.66 0.22 -17.77
C VAL A 64 5.58 -0.36 -19.18
N ASP A 65 4.81 -1.43 -19.33
CA ASP A 65 4.33 -1.87 -20.63
C ASP A 65 2.93 -1.31 -20.83
N GLU A 66 2.83 -0.22 -21.60
CA GLU A 66 1.57 0.46 -21.92
C GLU A 66 0.62 -0.40 -22.77
N THR A 67 1.12 -1.45 -23.41
CA THR A 67 0.31 -2.34 -24.27
C THR A 67 -0.40 -3.42 -23.47
N ALA A 68 0.07 -3.73 -22.26
CA ALA A 68 -0.52 -4.74 -21.40
C ALA A 68 -1.84 -4.24 -20.82
N ARG A 69 -2.89 -5.04 -21.05
CA ARG A 69 -4.23 -4.84 -20.48
C ARG A 69 -4.22 -5.30 -19.02
N ARG A 70 -4.69 -4.43 -18.12
CA ARG A 70 -4.71 -4.65 -16.68
C ARG A 70 -6.03 -4.21 -16.10
N GLU A 71 -6.48 -4.95 -15.10
CA GLU A 71 -7.77 -4.72 -14.45
C GLU A 71 -7.82 -3.39 -13.71
N LEU A 72 -6.70 -2.97 -13.12
CA LEU A 72 -6.62 -1.82 -12.22
C LEU A 72 -6.05 -0.54 -12.85
N GLY A 73 -5.81 -0.51 -14.16
CA GLY A 73 -5.31 0.67 -14.90
C GLY A 73 -3.88 0.54 -15.40
N ILE A 74 -3.24 1.67 -15.74
CA ILE A 74 -1.92 1.68 -16.38
C ILE A 74 -0.82 1.67 -15.32
N GLY A 75 0.07 0.69 -15.38
CA GLY A 75 1.13 0.53 -14.40
C GLY A 75 1.79 -0.84 -14.44
N PHE A 76 2.14 -1.36 -13.27
CA PHE A 76 2.77 -2.66 -13.10
C PHE A 76 2.09 -3.43 -11.98
N ASP A 77 1.57 -4.63 -12.29
CA ASP A 77 0.90 -5.48 -11.31
C ASP A 77 1.90 -6.32 -10.55
N ILE A 78 1.71 -6.37 -9.24
CA ILE A 78 2.37 -7.31 -8.34
C ILE A 78 1.32 -8.08 -7.54
N VAL A 79 1.72 -9.21 -6.99
CA VAL A 79 0.90 -10.10 -6.16
C VAL A 79 1.56 -10.29 -4.79
N GLU A 80 0.75 -10.61 -3.80
CA GLU A 80 1.17 -10.74 -2.40
C GLU A 80 2.11 -11.93 -2.17
N TYR A 81 1.83 -13.08 -2.81
CA TYR A 81 2.53 -14.34 -2.54
C TYR A 81 3.43 -14.75 -3.72
N PRO A 82 4.65 -15.24 -3.43
CA PRO A 82 5.55 -15.69 -4.48
C PRO A 82 5.03 -17.00 -5.10
N GLY A 83 5.05 -17.06 -6.43
CA GLY A 83 4.65 -18.26 -7.17
C GLY A 83 3.14 -18.39 -7.39
N TYR A 84 2.36 -17.34 -7.21
CA TYR A 84 1.00 -17.33 -7.77
C TYR A 84 1.06 -17.44 -9.30
N GLY A 85 0.22 -18.30 -9.89
CA GLY A 85 0.09 -18.43 -11.34
C GLY A 85 1.34 -18.96 -12.06
N VAL A 86 2.12 -19.85 -11.43
CA VAL A 86 3.32 -20.49 -12.02
C VAL A 86 2.99 -21.04 -13.41
N LYS A 87 3.84 -20.72 -14.38
CA LYS A 87 3.74 -21.19 -15.75
C LYS A 87 5.13 -21.39 -16.33
N GLU A 88 5.28 -22.44 -17.12
CA GLU A 88 6.52 -22.71 -17.83
C GLU A 88 6.87 -21.57 -18.79
N GLY A 89 8.14 -21.15 -18.79
CA GLY A 89 8.67 -20.06 -19.62
C GLY A 89 8.51 -18.65 -19.04
N ASP A 90 7.74 -18.47 -17.96
CA ASP A 90 7.65 -17.17 -17.27
C ASP A 90 8.80 -17.02 -16.26
N TRP A 91 9.23 -15.77 -16.05
CA TRP A 91 10.17 -15.37 -15.00
C TRP A 91 9.42 -14.74 -13.82
N TYR A 92 10.04 -14.78 -12.64
CA TYR A 92 9.44 -14.39 -11.37
C TYR A 92 10.28 -13.33 -10.68
N CYS A 93 9.69 -12.19 -10.37
CA CYS A 93 10.38 -11.05 -9.79
C CYS A 93 9.97 -10.80 -8.35
N ALA A 94 10.94 -10.49 -7.49
CA ALA A 94 10.68 -9.81 -6.22
C ALA A 94 10.76 -8.30 -6.45
N VAL A 95 9.75 -7.56 -6.01
CA VAL A 95 9.70 -6.10 -6.09
C VAL A 95 9.88 -5.51 -4.71
N THR A 96 10.84 -4.58 -4.57
CA THR A 96 11.10 -3.86 -3.32
C THR A 96 10.80 -2.38 -3.46
N ALA A 97 10.44 -1.76 -2.33
CA ALA A 97 10.28 -0.33 -2.19
C ALA A 97 10.96 0.17 -0.93
N ASN A 98 11.26 1.46 -0.90
CA ASN A 98 11.68 2.15 0.30
C ASN A 98 10.53 2.20 1.32
N SER A 99 10.76 1.70 2.54
CA SER A 99 9.73 1.56 3.58
C SER A 99 9.07 2.88 3.97
N MET A 100 9.83 3.98 4.10
CA MET A 100 9.28 5.30 4.43
C MET A 100 8.44 5.88 3.30
N HIS A 101 8.87 5.75 2.05
CA HIS A 101 8.09 6.23 0.91
C HIS A 101 6.80 5.42 0.76
N LEU A 102 6.89 4.09 0.95
CA LEU A 102 5.73 3.21 0.97
C LEU A 102 4.76 3.59 2.09
N GLY A 103 5.23 3.93 3.29
CA GLY A 103 4.38 4.36 4.40
C GLY A 103 3.63 5.69 4.14
N ARG A 104 4.10 6.50 3.19
CA ARG A 104 3.53 7.83 2.88
C ARG A 104 2.58 7.84 1.68
N ILE A 105 2.76 6.92 0.74
CA ILE A 105 1.88 6.85 -0.44
C ILE A 105 0.52 6.30 -0.05
N ASP A 106 -0.55 6.88 -0.60
CA ASP A 106 -1.90 6.35 -0.38
C ASP A 106 -2.07 4.97 -1.02
N LYS A 107 -2.89 4.14 -0.39
CA LYS A 107 -3.20 2.78 -0.85
C LYS A 107 -4.69 2.58 -0.76
N VAL A 108 -5.30 2.15 -1.86
CA VAL A 108 -6.76 2.13 -1.99
C VAL A 108 -7.20 0.77 -2.51
N TYR A 109 -8.19 0.20 -1.84
CA TYR A 109 -8.89 -0.99 -2.32
C TYR A 109 -9.88 -0.61 -3.43
N ILE A 110 -9.79 -1.30 -4.56
CA ILE A 110 -10.63 -1.12 -5.74
C ILE A 110 -11.54 -2.34 -5.89
N PRO A 111 -12.82 -2.24 -5.51
CA PRO A 111 -13.76 -3.36 -5.68
C PRO A 111 -14.03 -3.58 -7.18
N HIS A 112 -14.49 -4.78 -7.54
CA HIS A 112 -14.90 -5.07 -8.92
C HIS A 112 -16.05 -4.17 -9.39
N TYR A 113 -16.96 -3.84 -8.47
CA TYR A 113 -18.09 -2.94 -8.71
C TYR A 113 -18.28 -1.95 -7.55
N ASN A 114 -18.74 -0.74 -7.88
CA ASN A 114 -19.21 0.25 -6.92
C ASN A 114 -20.75 0.33 -6.98
N THR A 115 -21.41 0.12 -5.85
CA THR A 115 -22.87 0.18 -5.69
C THR A 115 -23.36 1.49 -5.09
N TYR A 116 -22.46 2.44 -4.75
CA TYR A 116 -22.84 3.64 -4.01
C TYR A 116 -22.11 4.92 -4.49
N PRO A 117 -22.81 6.07 -4.60
CA PRO A 117 -24.25 6.21 -4.70
C PRO A 117 -24.71 5.95 -6.15
N GLY A 118 -25.77 5.16 -6.33
CA GLY A 118 -26.45 5.00 -7.63
C GLY A 118 -26.34 3.61 -8.26
N PRO A 119 -26.43 3.49 -9.60
CA PRO A 119 -26.40 2.20 -10.29
C PRO A 119 -25.04 1.52 -10.12
N ILE A 120 -25.04 0.19 -10.25
CA ILE A 120 -23.81 -0.62 -10.23
C ILE A 120 -22.88 -0.12 -11.35
N LYS A 121 -21.70 0.34 -10.95
CA LYS A 121 -20.61 0.70 -11.86
C LYS A 121 -19.51 -0.36 -11.78
N TYR A 122 -19.16 -0.98 -12.91
CA TYR A 122 -17.94 -1.79 -12.98
C TYR A 122 -16.73 -0.88 -12.91
N LEU A 123 -15.69 -1.27 -12.16
CA LEU A 123 -14.47 -0.49 -12.03
C LEU A 123 -13.30 -1.13 -12.77
N TRP A 124 -13.19 -2.45 -12.70
CA TRP A 124 -12.10 -3.17 -13.36
C TRP A 124 -12.26 -3.17 -14.88
N ASP A 125 -11.14 -3.18 -15.59
CA ASP A 125 -11.04 -3.16 -17.06
C ASP A 125 -11.72 -1.95 -17.74
N GLN A 126 -12.16 -0.94 -16.97
CA GLN A 126 -12.79 0.27 -17.52
C GLN A 126 -11.78 1.37 -17.88
N GLY A 127 -10.49 1.15 -17.60
CA GLY A 127 -9.42 2.12 -17.84
C GLY A 127 -9.10 3.00 -16.63
N ASP A 128 -7.95 3.68 -16.72
CA ASP A 128 -7.36 4.42 -15.60
C ASP A 128 -8.26 5.54 -15.07
N GLU A 129 -8.90 6.26 -15.99
CA GLU A 129 -9.77 7.41 -15.67
C GLU A 129 -10.92 7.02 -14.74
N VAL A 130 -11.56 5.87 -14.99
CA VAL A 130 -12.70 5.39 -14.18
C VAL A 130 -12.27 5.07 -12.76
N ILE A 131 -11.09 4.46 -12.58
CA ILE A 131 -10.56 4.12 -11.27
C ILE A 131 -10.11 5.37 -10.53
N VAL A 132 -9.43 6.29 -11.20
CA VAL A 132 -9.03 7.59 -10.64
C VAL A 132 -10.25 8.39 -10.18
N ASP A 133 -11.32 8.43 -10.98
CA ASP A 133 -12.55 9.12 -10.62
C ASP A 133 -13.26 8.46 -9.43
N TYR A 134 -13.25 7.13 -9.34
CA TYR A 134 -13.72 6.42 -8.15
C TYR A 134 -12.92 6.82 -6.90
N ILE A 135 -11.59 6.82 -6.96
CA ILE A 135 -10.73 7.19 -5.83
C ILE A 135 -11.00 8.65 -5.39
N LYS A 136 -11.16 9.56 -6.36
CA LYS A 136 -11.54 10.97 -6.13
C LYS A 136 -12.90 11.09 -5.44
N GLU A 137 -13.92 10.44 -5.98
CA GLU A 137 -15.29 10.49 -5.47
C GLU A 137 -15.37 10.03 -4.01
N LYS A 138 -14.59 9.01 -3.66
CA LYS A 138 -14.54 8.46 -2.31
C LYS A 138 -13.63 9.24 -1.36
N GLY A 139 -12.73 10.08 -1.87
CA GLY A 139 -11.74 10.79 -1.07
C GLY A 139 -10.77 9.84 -0.35
N PHE A 140 -10.45 8.70 -0.97
CA PHE A 140 -9.58 7.68 -0.35
C PHE A 140 -8.09 8.00 -0.46
N ALA A 141 -7.70 8.93 -1.33
CA ALA A 141 -6.33 9.35 -1.52
C ALA A 141 -6.25 10.87 -1.67
N GLN A 142 -5.15 11.45 -1.18
CA GLN A 142 -4.81 12.85 -1.44
C GLN A 142 -4.46 13.07 -2.91
N ASP A 143 -3.71 12.14 -3.51
CA ASP A 143 -3.43 12.12 -4.94
C ASP A 143 -3.86 10.78 -5.59
N PRO A 144 -5.07 10.75 -6.18
CA PRO A 144 -5.64 9.59 -6.85
C PRO A 144 -4.79 8.98 -7.98
N PHE A 145 -3.92 9.76 -8.63
CA PHE A 145 -3.08 9.26 -9.72
C PHE A 145 -1.88 8.46 -9.22
N THR A 146 -1.49 8.66 -7.97
CA THR A 146 -0.29 8.05 -7.37
C THR A 146 -0.64 6.96 -6.37
N ALA A 147 -1.91 6.87 -5.96
CA ALA A 147 -2.37 5.85 -5.03
C ALA A 147 -2.11 4.44 -5.57
N LEU A 148 -1.51 3.58 -4.75
CA LEU A 148 -1.40 2.16 -5.06
C LEU A 148 -2.79 1.53 -5.01
N ARG A 149 -3.11 0.71 -6.01
CA ARG A 149 -4.46 0.18 -6.20
C ARG A 149 -4.45 -1.31 -5.91
N ILE A 150 -5.22 -1.74 -4.93
CA ILE A 150 -5.24 -3.12 -4.45
C ILE A 150 -6.60 -3.73 -4.77
N SER A 151 -6.63 -4.96 -5.26
CA SER A 151 -7.87 -5.73 -5.40
C SER A 151 -7.62 -7.22 -5.23
N TYR A 152 -8.69 -8.00 -5.16
CA TYR A 152 -8.59 -9.45 -5.37
C TYR A 152 -8.33 -9.76 -6.85
N ILE A 153 -7.75 -10.92 -7.13
CA ILE A 153 -7.57 -11.42 -8.49
C ILE A 153 -8.78 -12.26 -8.88
N GLY A 154 -9.53 -11.82 -9.89
CA GLY A 154 -10.74 -12.49 -10.33
C GLY A 154 -11.80 -12.61 -9.22
N THR A 155 -12.44 -13.77 -9.11
CA THR A 155 -13.43 -14.07 -8.06
C THR A 155 -12.84 -14.91 -6.91
N ASP A 156 -11.52 -15.07 -6.87
CA ASP A 156 -10.84 -15.83 -5.83
C ASP A 156 -10.37 -14.87 -4.73
N ASP A 157 -11.07 -14.88 -3.59
CA ASP A 157 -10.81 -14.00 -2.45
C ASP A 157 -9.50 -14.35 -1.71
N LEU A 158 -8.73 -15.33 -2.19
CA LEU A 158 -7.50 -15.79 -1.54
C LEU A 158 -6.23 -15.08 -2.02
N GLN A 159 -6.26 -14.40 -3.17
CA GLN A 159 -5.09 -13.73 -3.71
C GLN A 159 -5.39 -12.27 -4.04
N MET A 160 -4.56 -11.38 -3.49
CA MET A 160 -4.59 -9.97 -3.84
C MET A 160 -3.55 -9.64 -4.92
N GLN A 161 -3.90 -8.67 -5.76
CA GLN A 161 -3.00 -7.94 -6.66
C GLN A 161 -2.92 -6.47 -6.24
N MET A 162 -1.79 -5.86 -6.54
CA MET A 162 -1.55 -4.44 -6.37
C MET A 162 -1.00 -3.89 -7.69
N LEU A 163 -1.69 -2.91 -8.26
CA LEU A 163 -1.13 -2.10 -9.33
C LEU A 163 -0.32 -0.96 -8.72
N ILE A 164 0.93 -0.87 -9.14
CA ILE A 164 1.77 0.32 -8.98
C ILE A 164 1.53 1.23 -10.20
N PRO A 165 0.92 2.42 -10.05
CA PRO A 165 0.63 3.29 -11.18
C PRO A 165 1.89 3.69 -11.97
N ALA A 166 1.75 3.87 -13.28
CA ALA A 166 2.86 4.24 -14.17
C ALA A 166 3.65 5.48 -13.66
N ILE A 167 2.94 6.52 -13.24
CA ILE A 167 3.56 7.75 -12.71
C ILE A 167 4.44 7.51 -11.48
N VAL A 168 4.09 6.54 -10.64
CA VAL A 168 4.86 6.16 -9.43
C VAL A 168 6.18 5.49 -9.83
N ILE A 169 6.17 4.70 -10.90
CA ILE A 169 7.35 4.01 -11.44
C ILE A 169 8.27 5.01 -12.15
N GLU A 170 7.71 5.82 -13.04
CA GLU A 170 8.46 6.76 -13.88
C GLU A 170 9.16 7.84 -13.07
N GLN A 171 8.49 8.34 -12.02
CA GLN A 171 9.05 9.36 -11.13
C GLN A 171 9.80 8.77 -9.92
N ASP A 172 9.95 7.44 -9.86
CA ASP A 172 10.65 6.71 -8.81
C ASP A 172 10.18 7.07 -7.38
N TYR A 173 8.88 7.30 -7.21
CA TYR A 173 8.28 7.77 -5.95
C TYR A 173 8.54 6.82 -4.78
N LEU A 174 8.66 5.53 -5.05
CA LEU A 174 8.89 4.50 -4.05
C LEU A 174 10.33 3.99 -4.01
N ILE A 175 11.23 4.55 -4.83
CA ILE A 175 12.61 4.07 -5.01
C ILE A 175 12.59 2.57 -5.33
N LEU A 176 11.86 2.21 -6.37
CA LEU A 176 11.53 0.81 -6.68
C LEU A 176 12.76 0.09 -7.19
N ARG A 177 12.92 -1.15 -6.72
CA ARG A 177 13.88 -2.11 -7.29
C ARG A 177 13.18 -3.43 -7.55
N ALA A 178 13.68 -4.16 -8.51
CA ALA A 178 13.19 -5.49 -8.80
C ALA A 178 14.32 -6.40 -9.24
N LYS A 179 14.18 -7.68 -8.88
CA LYS A 179 15.08 -8.74 -9.30
C LYS A 179 14.28 -9.97 -9.69
N CYS A 180 14.56 -10.50 -10.87
CA CYS A 180 13.84 -11.58 -11.50
C CYS A 180 14.68 -12.86 -11.60
N PHE A 181 13.99 -13.99 -11.51
CA PHE A 181 14.55 -15.34 -11.53
C PHE A 181 13.76 -16.19 -12.52
N ASP A 182 14.43 -17.13 -13.18
CA ASP A 182 13.82 -18.10 -14.10
C ASP A 182 13.03 -19.20 -13.37
N SER A 183 13.18 -19.30 -12.04
CA SER A 183 12.48 -20.27 -11.22
C SER A 183 11.86 -19.64 -9.96
N VAL A 184 10.70 -20.20 -9.55
CA VAL A 184 10.05 -19.82 -8.28
C VAL A 184 10.89 -20.24 -7.07
N ASP A 185 11.68 -21.30 -7.19
CA ASP A 185 12.53 -21.79 -6.10
C ASP A 185 13.70 -20.84 -5.82
N ASP A 186 14.30 -20.26 -6.87
CA ASP A 186 15.32 -19.21 -6.71
C ASP A 186 14.72 -17.92 -6.16
N LEU A 187 13.52 -17.54 -6.62
CA LEU A 187 12.77 -16.43 -6.04
C LEU A 187 12.53 -16.64 -4.54
N LYS A 188 12.06 -17.83 -4.14
CA LYS A 188 11.84 -18.20 -2.72
C LYS A 188 13.14 -18.38 -1.94
N THR A 189 14.27 -18.56 -2.61
CA THR A 189 15.59 -18.53 -1.97
C THR A 189 16.02 -17.10 -1.72
N PHE A 190 15.74 -16.19 -2.64
CA PHE A 190 16.00 -14.76 -2.51
C PHE A 190 15.11 -14.07 -1.47
N SER A 191 13.80 -14.32 -1.52
CA SER A 191 12.82 -13.77 -0.57
C SER A 191 11.70 -14.76 -0.33
N ARG A 192 11.48 -15.08 0.96
CA ARG A 192 10.28 -15.78 1.45
C ARG A 192 9.28 -14.85 2.10
N PHE A 193 9.59 -13.56 2.14
CA PHE A 193 8.80 -12.60 2.88
C PHE A 193 7.48 -12.32 2.14
N SER A 194 6.36 -12.46 2.84
CA SER A 194 5.06 -12.00 2.35
C SER A 194 4.56 -10.94 3.32
N MET A 195 4.19 -9.78 2.80
CA MET A 195 3.51 -8.72 3.56
C MET A 195 2.01 -8.94 3.45
N ASN A 196 1.30 -9.05 4.56
CA ASN A 196 -0.16 -9.07 4.53
C ASN A 196 -0.66 -7.65 4.23
N TRP A 197 -1.06 -7.38 2.98
CA TRP A 197 -1.38 -6.01 2.59
C TRP A 197 -2.60 -5.45 3.33
N ARG A 198 -3.56 -6.30 3.68
CA ARG A 198 -4.76 -5.90 4.42
C ARG A 198 -4.41 -5.37 5.80
N ASP A 199 -3.53 -6.08 6.51
CA ASP A 199 -3.22 -5.78 7.91
C ASP A 199 -2.04 -4.82 8.06
N GLU A 200 -1.09 -4.80 7.11
CA GLU A 200 0.18 -4.09 7.25
C GLU A 200 0.28 -2.77 6.47
N MET A 201 -0.59 -2.51 5.48
CA MET A 201 -0.40 -1.36 4.57
C MET A 201 -1.35 -0.17 4.77
N ASP A 202 -2.25 -0.16 5.76
CA ASP A 202 -3.21 0.94 5.98
C ASP A 202 -4.06 1.28 4.72
N VAL A 203 -4.52 0.24 4.03
CA VAL A 203 -5.30 0.36 2.79
C VAL A 203 -6.69 0.95 3.10
N LYS A 204 -7.11 1.94 2.32
CA LYS A 204 -8.42 2.61 2.44
C LYS A 204 -9.47 1.95 1.56
N GLY A 205 -10.74 2.04 1.98
CA GLY A 205 -11.88 1.63 1.14
C GLY A 205 -12.25 0.15 1.19
N TRP A 206 -11.78 -0.58 2.21
CA TRP A 206 -12.30 -1.90 2.56
C TRP A 206 -13.79 -1.89 2.89
#